data_AF-A0A382NVD9-F1
#
_entry.id   AF-A0A382NVD9-F1
#
_cell.length_a   1.000
_cell.length_b   1.000
_cell.length_c   1.000
_cell.angle_alpha   90.00
_cell.angle_beta   90.00
_cell.angle_gamma   90.00
#
_symmetry.space_group_name_H-M   'P 1'
#
loop_
_entity.id
_entity.type
_entity.pdbx_description
1 polymer ?
#
loop_
_entity_poly.entity_id
_entity_poly.type
_entity_poly.pdbx_seq_one_letter_code
_entity_poly.pdbx_strand_id
1 'polypeptide(L)'
;MGAIVERKKTDGKAHYQAKVRLKGFPPQTATFDRKTDAKKWIQDTESAIREGRHFKGTEAKRHTLGEMIDRYLGDVLPNKSDSMQRDQTTQLNWWNEKIGDRLLANITPALISEHRDLLLKEIGSKRKKRSPASVVRYMAALSHVFTIAIREWGWLEDSPISKVTKPKEPRGRVRVLDDEERVQLLKACNESSNPILYTVVMLALSTGARRMEIMNLAWGDIDLKRRVAIIHETKNDERRALPLGKHAFKEIQKLSELRRIDT
;
A
#
# COMPACT_ATOMS: atom_id res chain seq x y z
N MET A 1 41.07 -10.98 7.79
CA MET A 1 41.95 -11.35 8.92
C MET A 1 41.56 -10.47 10.09
N GLY A 2 40.99 -11.10 11.12
CA GLY A 2 40.69 -10.46 12.39
C GLY A 2 41.94 -10.24 13.24
N ALA A 3 42.01 -9.12 13.95
CA ALA A 3 43.04 -8.79 14.92
C ALA A 3 42.40 -8.46 16.27
N ILE A 4 43.06 -8.83 17.37
CA ILE A 4 42.65 -8.48 18.73
C ILE A 4 43.77 -7.66 19.36
N VAL A 5 43.44 -6.47 19.85
CA VAL A 5 44.35 -5.60 20.60
C VAL A 5 43.89 -5.58 22.05
N GLU A 6 44.78 -5.98 22.96
CA GLU A 6 44.55 -5.87 24.40
C GLU A 6 44.90 -4.45 24.86
N ARG A 7 44.02 -3.86 25.68
CA ARG A 7 44.20 -2.53 26.28
C ARG A 7 43.83 -2.59 27.74
N LYS A 8 44.50 -1.80 28.57
CA LYS A 8 44.19 -1.68 30.00
C LYS A 8 43.31 -0.46 30.23
N LYS A 9 42.22 -0.62 31.01
CA LYS A 9 41.43 0.50 31.53
C LYS A 9 42.22 1.23 32.62
N THR A 10 41.81 2.44 32.95
CA THR A 10 42.38 3.23 34.07
C THR A 10 42.30 2.48 35.42
N ASP A 11 41.34 1.55 35.55
CA ASP A 11 41.13 0.64 36.71
C ASP A 11 41.99 -0.66 36.63
N GLY A 12 43.00 -0.73 35.78
CA GLY A 12 43.90 -1.90 35.64
C GLY A 12 43.30 -3.14 34.95
N LYS A 13 41.97 -3.22 34.80
CA LYS A 13 41.28 -4.32 34.09
C LYS A 13 41.56 -4.29 32.58
N ALA A 14 41.90 -5.45 32.02
CA ALA A 14 42.11 -5.62 30.59
C ALA A 14 40.77 -5.62 29.83
N HIS A 15 40.76 -5.01 28.66
CA HIS A 15 39.71 -5.14 27.64
C HIS A 15 40.35 -5.42 26.28
N TYR A 16 39.59 -6.08 25.42
CA TYR A 16 40.04 -6.61 24.15
C TYR A 16 39.26 -5.95 23.02
N GLN A 17 39.94 -5.17 22.19
CA GLN A 17 39.37 -4.60 20.98
C GLN A 17 39.61 -5.54 19.80
N ALA A 18 38.54 -6.13 19.27
CA ALA A 18 38.55 -6.93 18.06
C ALA A 18 38.35 -6.05 16.82
N LYS A 19 39.06 -6.35 15.73
CA LYS A 19 38.95 -5.66 14.44
C LYS A 19 38.95 -6.66 13.30
N VAL A 20 37.93 -6.61 12.44
CA VAL A 20 37.82 -7.46 11.22
C VAL A 20 38.01 -6.59 9.98
N ARG A 21 38.93 -7.01 9.10
CA ARG A 21 39.16 -6.42 7.78
C ARG A 21 39.07 -7.50 6.70
N LEU A 22 38.13 -7.31 5.77
CA LEU A 22 37.96 -8.10 4.55
C LEU A 22 37.97 -7.17 3.33
N LYS A 23 38.59 -7.60 2.24
CA LYS A 23 38.69 -6.84 0.99
C LYS A 23 37.28 -6.62 0.42
N GLY A 24 36.91 -5.36 0.16
CA GLY A 24 35.59 -4.98 -0.36
C GLY A 24 34.52 -4.67 0.69
N PHE A 25 34.83 -4.73 1.99
CA PHE A 25 33.90 -4.39 3.08
C PHE A 25 34.50 -3.35 4.04
N PRO A 26 33.69 -2.48 4.66
CA PRO A 26 34.18 -1.53 5.66
C PRO A 26 34.77 -2.26 6.87
N PRO A 27 35.81 -1.70 7.53
CA PRO A 27 36.42 -2.31 8.69
C PRO A 27 35.46 -2.30 9.89
N GLN A 28 35.39 -3.42 10.62
CA GLN A 28 34.47 -3.60 11.73
C GLN A 28 35.23 -3.75 13.02
N THR A 29 34.76 -3.11 14.09
CA THR A 29 35.44 -3.11 15.39
C THR A 29 34.45 -3.26 16.54
N ALA A 30 34.78 -4.08 17.53
CA ALA A 30 34.03 -4.24 18.77
C ALA A 30 34.98 -4.46 19.95
N THR A 31 34.52 -4.15 21.16
CA THR A 31 35.32 -4.23 22.39
C THR A 31 34.66 -5.17 23.39
N PHE A 32 35.46 -6.01 24.05
CA PHE A 32 35.01 -7.05 24.97
C PHE A 32 35.86 -7.07 26.24
N ASP A 33 35.28 -7.48 27.36
CA ASP A 33 36.04 -7.67 28.60
C ASP A 33 36.79 -9.02 28.62
N ARG A 34 36.43 -9.98 27.75
CA ARG A 34 37.08 -11.30 27.65
C ARG A 34 37.67 -11.55 26.26
N LYS A 35 38.87 -12.11 26.21
CA LYS A 35 39.57 -12.47 24.96
C LYS A 35 38.84 -13.55 24.16
N THR A 36 38.17 -14.46 24.85
CA THR A 36 37.36 -15.54 24.24
C THR A 36 36.18 -14.98 23.46
N ASP A 37 35.52 -13.97 24.01
CA ASP A 37 34.34 -13.35 23.40
C ASP A 37 34.75 -12.53 22.18
N ALA A 38 35.89 -11.83 22.27
CA ALA A 38 36.51 -11.15 21.13
C ALA A 38 36.87 -12.11 19.98
N LYS A 39 37.43 -13.29 20.30
CA LYS A 39 37.73 -14.32 19.29
C LYS A 39 36.47 -14.88 18.64
N LYS A 40 35.46 -15.24 19.44
CA LYS A 40 34.18 -15.75 18.95
C LYS A 40 33.50 -14.73 18.04
N TRP A 41 33.46 -13.47 18.46
CA TRP A 41 32.91 -12.38 17.66
C TRP A 41 33.64 -12.21 16.32
N ILE A 42 34.98 -12.29 16.28
CA ILE A 42 35.74 -12.24 15.01
C ILE A 42 35.31 -13.39 14.09
N GLN A 43 35.21 -14.61 14.61
CA GLN A 43 34.87 -15.80 13.81
C GLN A 43 33.44 -15.70 13.26
N ASP A 44 32.48 -15.32 14.09
CA ASP A 44 31.08 -15.12 13.70
C ASP A 44 30.95 -13.99 12.67
N THR A 45 31.71 -12.91 12.86
CA THR A 45 31.74 -11.73 11.97
C THR A 45 32.36 -12.08 10.61
N GLU A 46 33.51 -12.77 10.58
CA GLU A 46 34.14 -13.21 9.32
C GLU A 46 33.26 -14.22 8.57
N SER A 47 32.59 -15.14 9.28
CA SER A 47 31.62 -16.08 8.70
C SER A 47 30.45 -15.33 8.08
N ALA A 48 29.86 -14.38 8.82
CA ALA A 48 28.76 -13.56 8.36
C ALA A 48 29.13 -12.69 7.14
N ILE A 49 30.36 -12.18 7.04
CA ILE A 49 30.86 -11.48 5.83
C ILE A 49 30.90 -12.42 4.63
N ARG A 50 31.51 -13.60 4.81
CA ARG A 50 31.73 -14.56 3.73
C ARG A 50 30.44 -15.16 3.19
N GLU A 51 29.45 -15.34 4.05
CA GLU A 51 28.13 -15.87 3.68
C GLU A 51 27.16 -14.79 3.18
N GLY A 52 27.60 -13.53 3.05
CA GLY A 52 26.74 -12.40 2.65
C GLY A 52 25.75 -11.95 3.73
N ARG A 53 25.80 -12.55 4.93
CA ARG A 53 24.98 -12.27 6.12
C ARG A 53 25.49 -11.09 6.96
N HIS A 54 26.18 -10.12 6.35
CA HIS A 54 26.89 -9.11 7.14
C HIS A 54 25.99 -7.97 7.65
N PHE A 55 25.86 -7.88 8.98
CA PHE A 55 25.34 -6.77 9.81
C PHE A 55 23.86 -6.34 9.69
N LYS A 56 23.03 -7.06 8.94
CA LYS A 56 21.67 -6.61 8.58
C LYS A 56 20.55 -6.96 9.57
N GLY A 57 20.83 -7.79 10.58
CA GLY A 57 19.91 -8.02 11.70
C GLY A 57 19.99 -6.96 12.82
N THR A 58 20.94 -6.02 12.73
CA THR A 58 21.15 -4.98 13.75
C THR A 58 20.07 -3.91 13.68
N GLU A 59 19.70 -3.46 12.47
CA GLU A 59 18.67 -2.45 12.25
C GLU A 59 17.28 -2.99 12.62
N ALA A 60 16.99 -4.24 12.29
CA ALA A 60 15.75 -4.90 12.71
C ALA A 60 15.60 -4.99 14.25
N LYS A 61 16.71 -4.94 15.00
CA LYS A 61 16.72 -4.90 16.48
C LYS A 61 16.67 -3.49 17.05
N ARG A 62 16.87 -2.47 16.21
CA ARG A 62 16.85 -1.04 16.59
C ARG A 62 15.49 -0.41 16.32
N HIS A 63 14.83 -0.84 15.26
CA HIS A 63 13.57 -0.26 14.83
C HIS A 63 12.36 -1.07 15.21
N THR A 64 11.28 -0.37 15.53
CA THR A 64 9.96 -0.96 15.74
C THR A 64 9.13 -0.96 14.45
N LEU A 65 8.07 -1.77 14.42
CA LEU A 65 7.10 -1.73 13.33
C LEU A 65 6.40 -0.36 13.24
N GLY A 66 6.13 0.28 14.38
CA GLY A 66 5.51 1.59 14.44
C GLY A 66 6.38 2.66 13.79
N GLU A 67 7.67 2.70 14.12
CA GLU A 67 8.63 3.60 13.46
C GLU A 67 8.70 3.37 11.95
N MET A 68 8.65 2.10 11.52
CA MET A 68 8.63 1.74 10.10
C MET A 68 7.37 2.24 9.40
N ILE A 69 6.22 2.14 10.06
CA ILE A 69 4.94 2.62 9.55
C ILE A 69 4.93 4.16 9.52
N ASP A 70 5.32 4.83 10.59
CA ASP A 70 5.29 6.29 10.70
C ASP A 70 6.19 6.94 9.64
N ARG A 71 7.39 6.38 9.43
CA ARG A 71 8.28 6.79 8.34
C ARG A 71 7.63 6.60 6.97
N TYR A 72 6.93 5.48 6.75
CA TYR A 72 6.24 5.25 5.48
C TYR A 72 5.10 6.26 5.25
N LEU A 73 4.35 6.58 6.31
CA LEU A 73 3.28 7.57 6.27
C LEU A 73 3.81 8.98 5.98
N GLY A 74 5.03 9.33 6.43
CA GLY A 74 5.68 10.61 6.17
C GLY A 74 6.38 10.70 4.81
N ASP A 75 7.12 9.66 4.42
CA ASP A 75 8.05 9.74 3.27
C ASP A 75 7.42 9.24 1.96
N VAL A 76 6.56 8.22 2.04
CA VAL A 76 6.09 7.47 0.85
C VAL A 76 4.64 7.74 0.55
N LEU A 77 3.80 7.74 1.57
CA LEU A 77 2.36 7.88 1.39
C LEU A 77 1.93 9.21 0.74
N PRO A 78 2.54 10.37 1.04
CA PRO A 78 2.15 11.66 0.43
C PRO A 78 2.34 11.70 -1.08
N ASN A 79 3.20 10.85 -1.63
CA ASN A 79 3.44 10.74 -3.07
C ASN A 79 2.39 9.86 -3.78
N LYS A 80 1.42 9.29 -3.04
CA LYS A 80 0.32 8.48 -3.60
C LYS A 80 -0.95 9.31 -3.72
N SER A 81 -1.89 8.88 -4.57
CA SER A 81 -3.19 9.55 -4.72
C SER A 81 -3.94 9.70 -3.38
N ASP A 82 -4.72 10.77 -3.22
CA ASP A 82 -5.50 11.06 -2.00
C ASP A 82 -6.40 9.91 -1.55
N SER A 83 -6.93 9.13 -2.51
CA SER A 83 -7.71 7.93 -2.18
C SER A 83 -6.83 6.87 -1.50
N MET A 84 -5.63 6.63 -2.03
CA MET A 84 -4.68 5.70 -1.42
C MET A 84 -4.17 6.20 -0.08
N GLN A 85 -3.94 7.51 0.08
CA GLN A 85 -3.54 8.11 1.35
C GLN A 85 -4.56 7.81 2.45
N ARG A 86 -5.84 8.14 2.20
CA ARG A 86 -6.94 7.88 3.15
C ARG A 86 -7.06 6.40 3.51
N ASP A 87 -7.04 5.53 2.50
CA ASP A 87 -7.20 4.09 2.69
C ASP A 87 -6.01 3.47 3.44
N GLN A 88 -4.78 3.76 3.03
CA GLN A 88 -3.58 3.17 3.64
C GLN A 88 -3.31 3.75 5.03
N THR A 89 -3.61 5.02 5.29
CA THR A 89 -3.49 5.60 6.65
C THR A 89 -4.34 4.80 7.64
N THR A 90 -5.60 4.55 7.30
CA THR A 90 -6.52 3.77 8.15
C THR A 90 -6.02 2.33 8.33
N GLN A 91 -5.44 1.74 7.29
CA GLN A 91 -4.96 0.36 7.29
C GLN A 91 -3.69 0.20 8.14
N LEU A 92 -2.74 1.11 7.98
CA LEU A 92 -1.44 1.07 8.65
C LEU A 92 -1.56 1.50 10.11
N ASN A 93 -2.42 2.47 10.44
CA ASN A 93 -2.66 2.86 11.84
C ASN A 93 -3.23 1.70 12.66
N TRP A 94 -4.08 0.86 12.07
CA TRP A 94 -4.56 -0.35 12.74
C TRP A 94 -3.41 -1.33 13.06
N TRP A 95 -2.49 -1.54 12.12
CA TRP A 95 -1.31 -2.38 12.37
C TRP A 95 -0.40 -1.77 13.43
N ASN A 96 -0.20 -0.45 13.39
CA ASN A 96 0.58 0.29 14.38
C ASN A 96 -0.03 0.16 15.79
N GLU A 97 -1.36 0.30 15.91
CA GLU A 97 -2.08 0.13 17.18
C GLU A 97 -1.93 -1.28 17.77
N LYS A 98 -1.94 -2.32 16.93
CA LYS A 98 -1.91 -3.71 17.42
C LYS A 98 -0.52 -4.25 17.71
N ILE A 99 0.46 -3.96 16.85
CA ILE A 99 1.80 -4.56 16.90
C ILE A 99 2.93 -3.56 16.60
N GLY A 100 2.65 -2.25 16.60
CA GLY A 100 3.63 -1.21 16.29
C GLY A 100 4.76 -1.10 17.31
N ASP A 101 4.52 -1.45 18.57
CA ASP A 101 5.51 -1.45 19.65
C ASP A 101 6.57 -2.55 19.50
N ARG A 102 6.34 -3.54 18.63
CA ARG A 102 7.23 -4.69 18.44
C ARG A 102 8.42 -4.30 17.58
N LEU A 103 9.61 -4.72 18.01
CA LEU A 103 10.82 -4.67 17.19
C LEU A 103 10.64 -5.47 15.89
N LEU A 104 11.20 -4.97 14.79
CA LEU A 104 11.11 -5.62 13.49
C LEU A 104 11.69 -7.05 13.52
N ALA A 105 12.74 -7.28 14.32
CA ALA A 105 13.33 -8.60 14.54
C ALA A 105 12.36 -9.62 15.18
N ASN A 106 11.33 -9.13 15.88
CA ASN A 106 10.32 -9.96 16.55
C ASN A 106 9.01 -10.05 15.74
N ILE A 107 8.92 -9.42 14.57
CA ILE A 107 7.76 -9.56 13.69
C ILE A 107 7.87 -10.88 12.93
N THR A 108 7.04 -11.85 13.32
CA THR A 108 7.01 -13.18 12.71
C THR A 108 5.77 -13.37 11.82
N PRO A 109 5.82 -14.30 10.84
CA PRO A 109 4.63 -14.66 10.06
C PRO A 109 3.46 -15.16 10.92
N ALA A 110 3.75 -15.82 12.05
CA ALA A 110 2.75 -16.28 13.00
C ALA A 110 2.03 -15.10 13.67
N LEU A 111 2.78 -14.10 14.15
CA LEU A 111 2.23 -12.89 14.74
C LEU A 111 1.32 -12.14 13.75
N ILE A 112 1.75 -12.00 12.50
CA ILE A 112 0.94 -11.35 11.46
C ILE A 112 -0.33 -12.17 11.16
N SER A 113 -0.23 -13.51 11.14
CA SER A 113 -1.37 -14.40 10.90
C SER A 113 -2.42 -14.29 12.00
N GLU A 114 -1.99 -14.25 13.27
CA GLU A 114 -2.87 -14.06 14.42
C GLU A 114 -3.65 -12.74 14.29
N HIS A 115 -2.95 -11.65 13.98
CA HIS A 115 -3.57 -10.34 13.83
C HIS A 115 -4.47 -10.23 12.59
N ARG A 116 -4.12 -10.89 11.48
CA ARG A 116 -5.02 -11.05 10.33
C ARG A 116 -6.34 -11.71 10.75
N ASP A 117 -6.28 -12.75 11.59
CA ASP A 117 -7.47 -13.48 12.02
C ASP A 117 -8.29 -12.69 13.05
N LEU A 118 -7.64 -11.87 13.88
CA LEU A 118 -8.31 -10.86 14.71
C LEU A 118 -9.04 -9.84 13.83
N LEU A 119 -8.38 -9.29 12.81
CA LEU A 119 -8.96 -8.31 11.90
C LEU A 119 -10.19 -8.83 11.13
N LEU A 120 -10.22 -10.14 10.82
CA LEU A 120 -11.39 -10.80 10.22
C LEU A 120 -12.59 -10.87 11.19
N LYS A 121 -12.34 -10.99 12.48
CA LYS A 121 -13.37 -11.13 13.52
C LYS A 121 -13.88 -9.77 14.02
N GLU A 122 -13.02 -8.75 13.98
CA GLU A 122 -13.31 -7.41 14.48
C GLU A 122 -14.48 -6.75 13.73
N ILE A 123 -15.32 -6.04 14.49
CA ILE A 123 -16.40 -5.23 13.95
C ILE A 123 -15.81 -3.90 13.51
N GLY A 124 -15.73 -3.67 12.19
CA GLY A 124 -15.24 -2.42 11.65
C GLY A 124 -16.22 -1.25 11.87
N SER A 125 -15.82 -0.05 11.45
CA SER A 125 -16.59 1.19 11.58
C SER A 125 -18.03 1.13 11.02
N LYS A 126 -18.30 0.21 10.09
CA LYS A 126 -19.64 -0.03 9.51
C LYS A 126 -20.52 -0.97 10.35
N ARG A 127 -20.18 -1.20 11.62
CA ARG A 127 -20.86 -2.14 12.54
C ARG A 127 -21.02 -3.56 11.97
N LYS A 128 -20.08 -3.96 11.12
CA LYS A 128 -20.05 -5.27 10.47
C LYS A 128 -18.62 -5.80 10.45
N LYS A 129 -18.48 -7.13 10.42
CA LYS A 129 -17.19 -7.79 10.18
C LYS A 129 -16.61 -7.34 8.84
N ARG A 130 -15.29 -7.21 8.79
CA ARG A 130 -14.59 -6.83 7.56
C ARG A 130 -14.67 -7.97 6.54
N SER A 131 -14.82 -7.62 5.26
CA SER A 131 -14.76 -8.63 4.20
C SER A 131 -13.34 -9.16 4.01
N PRO A 132 -13.15 -10.40 3.53
CA PRO A 132 -11.82 -10.93 3.20
C PRO A 132 -11.01 -10.00 2.29
N ALA A 133 -11.64 -9.43 1.26
CA ALA A 133 -11.01 -8.44 0.38
C ALA A 133 -10.53 -7.17 1.10
N SER A 134 -11.24 -6.75 2.16
CA SER A 134 -10.79 -5.64 2.99
C SER A 134 -9.55 -6.03 3.78
N VAL A 135 -9.52 -7.21 4.39
CA VAL A 135 -8.34 -7.72 5.12
C VAL A 135 -7.13 -7.89 4.19
N VAL A 136 -7.34 -8.37 2.97
CA VAL A 136 -6.27 -8.44 1.96
C VAL A 136 -5.68 -7.06 1.66
N ARG A 137 -6.49 -6.00 1.62
CA ARG A 137 -5.98 -4.63 1.45
C ARG A 137 -5.12 -4.17 2.63
N TYR A 138 -5.53 -4.47 3.87
CA TYR A 138 -4.71 -4.21 5.06
C TYR A 138 -3.35 -4.92 4.98
N MET A 139 -3.34 -6.18 4.57
CA MET A 139 -2.11 -6.94 4.37
C MET A 139 -1.26 -6.39 3.21
N ALA A 140 -1.89 -5.93 2.12
CA ALA A 140 -1.18 -5.36 0.98
C ALA A 140 -0.48 -4.04 1.34
N ALA A 141 -1.13 -3.17 2.13
CA ALA A 141 -0.52 -1.96 2.64
C ALA A 141 0.72 -2.28 3.49
N LEU A 142 0.58 -3.16 4.49
CA LEU A 142 1.70 -3.60 5.33
C LEU A 142 2.83 -4.24 4.50
N SER A 143 2.48 -5.08 3.51
CA SER A 143 3.44 -5.71 2.61
C SER A 143 4.26 -4.68 1.82
N HIS A 144 3.64 -3.58 1.42
CA HIS A 144 4.35 -2.52 0.70
C HIS A 144 5.29 -1.76 1.64
N VAL A 145 4.89 -1.50 2.90
CA VAL A 145 5.80 -0.91 3.91
C VAL A 145 7.06 -1.77 4.07
N PHE A 146 6.91 -3.08 4.24
CA PHE A 146 8.05 -4.00 4.29
C PHE A 146 8.90 -3.97 3.03
N THR A 147 8.28 -3.84 1.85
CA THR A 147 9.02 -3.76 0.58
C THR A 147 9.92 -2.53 0.54
N ILE A 148 9.42 -1.37 0.97
CA ILE A 148 10.20 -0.14 1.06
C ILE A 148 11.31 -0.27 2.12
N ALA A 149 10.98 -0.80 3.30
CA ALA A 149 11.95 -0.97 4.38
C ALA A 149 13.13 -1.88 3.98
N ILE A 150 12.88 -2.87 3.13
CA ILE A 150 13.92 -3.76 2.59
C ILE A 150 14.72 -3.04 1.49
N ARG A 151 14.04 -2.46 0.48
CA ARG A 151 14.69 -1.95 -0.73
C ARG A 151 15.39 -0.61 -0.54
N GLU A 152 14.73 0.31 0.16
CA GLU A 152 15.15 1.70 0.24
C GLU A 152 15.85 2.01 1.56
N TRP A 153 15.38 1.41 2.67
CA TRP A 153 15.92 1.73 4.01
C TRP A 153 16.95 0.71 4.51
N GLY A 154 16.96 -0.50 3.94
CA GLY A 154 17.85 -1.57 4.35
C GLY A 154 17.64 -2.04 5.80
N TRP A 155 16.43 -1.86 6.35
CA TRP A 155 16.11 -2.21 7.74
C TRP A 155 15.87 -3.72 7.93
N LEU A 156 15.51 -4.41 6.84
CA LEU A 156 15.15 -5.83 6.82
C LEU A 156 15.73 -6.51 5.57
N GLU A 157 15.94 -7.82 5.65
CA GLU A 157 16.39 -8.64 4.51
C GLU A 157 15.23 -9.35 3.79
N ASP A 158 14.25 -9.79 4.56
CA ASP A 158 13.09 -10.53 4.08
C ASP A 158 11.82 -9.99 4.73
N SER A 159 10.70 -10.13 4.02
CA SER A 159 9.40 -9.67 4.48
C SER A 159 8.66 -10.83 5.14
N PRO A 160 8.37 -10.76 6.46
CA PRO A 160 7.65 -11.84 7.15
C PRO A 160 6.23 -12.04 6.60
N ILE A 161 5.63 -11.01 6.00
CA ILE A 161 4.28 -11.08 5.42
C ILE A 161 4.20 -11.93 4.15
N SER A 162 5.34 -12.15 3.46
CA SER A 162 5.39 -12.96 2.23
C SER A 162 5.02 -14.43 2.48
N LYS A 163 5.23 -14.89 3.72
CA LYS A 163 4.95 -16.25 4.20
C LYS A 163 3.55 -16.39 4.81
N VAL A 164 2.75 -15.32 4.82
CA VAL A 164 1.42 -15.30 5.42
C VAL A 164 0.36 -15.53 4.36
N THR A 165 -0.41 -16.59 4.53
CA THR A 165 -1.56 -16.88 3.65
C THR A 165 -2.61 -15.77 3.77
N LYS A 166 -3.03 -15.25 2.61
CA LYS A 166 -4.09 -14.25 2.52
C LYS A 166 -5.47 -14.91 2.59
N PRO A 167 -6.48 -14.27 3.19
CA PRO A 167 -7.84 -14.78 3.17
C PRO A 167 -8.36 -14.92 1.73
N LYS A 168 -9.14 -15.97 1.47
CA LYS A 168 -9.74 -16.18 0.15
C LYS A 168 -10.77 -15.08 -0.13
N GLU A 169 -10.55 -14.33 -1.20
CA GLU A 169 -11.51 -13.32 -1.63
C GLU A 169 -12.73 -14.00 -2.27
N PRO A 170 -13.96 -13.52 -1.98
CA PRO A 170 -15.14 -14.01 -2.66
C PRO A 170 -15.02 -13.74 -4.16
N ARG A 171 -15.54 -14.66 -4.99
CA ARG A 171 -15.62 -14.42 -6.44
C ARG A 171 -16.37 -13.11 -6.67
N GLY A 172 -15.80 -12.24 -7.51
CA GLY A 172 -16.43 -10.98 -7.87
C GLY A 172 -17.83 -11.20 -8.45
N ARG A 173 -18.67 -10.16 -8.44
CA ARG A 173 -20.02 -10.24 -9.00
C ARG A 173 -19.90 -10.34 -10.54
N VAL A 174 -20.39 -11.44 -11.12
CA VAL A 174 -20.47 -11.67 -12.58
C VAL A 174 -21.89 -11.39 -13.11
N ARG A 175 -22.58 -10.41 -12.52
CA ARG A 175 -23.95 -10.06 -12.90
C ARG A 175 -23.93 -8.87 -13.86
N VAL A 176 -24.64 -9.02 -14.97
CA VAL A 176 -24.98 -7.94 -15.90
C VAL A 176 -26.49 -7.73 -15.90
N LEU A 177 -26.94 -6.57 -16.36
CA LEU A 177 -28.37 -6.31 -16.59
C LEU A 177 -28.81 -7.01 -17.87
N ASP A 178 -29.93 -7.71 -17.82
CA ASP A 178 -30.65 -8.12 -19.03
C ASP A 178 -31.37 -6.91 -19.66
N ASP A 179 -32.05 -7.15 -20.79
CA ASP A 179 -32.68 -6.08 -21.55
C ASP A 179 -33.93 -5.54 -20.83
N GLU A 180 -34.72 -6.40 -20.17
CA GLU A 180 -35.88 -6.01 -19.37
C GLU A 180 -35.46 -5.14 -18.17
N GLU A 181 -34.43 -5.56 -17.43
CA GLU A 181 -33.84 -4.83 -16.30
C GLU A 181 -33.29 -3.48 -16.75
N ARG A 182 -32.68 -3.40 -17.94
CA ARG A 182 -32.20 -2.13 -18.52
C ARG A 182 -33.36 -1.17 -18.79
N VAL A 183 -34.46 -1.66 -19.35
CA VAL A 183 -35.66 -0.85 -19.61
C VAL A 183 -36.26 -0.34 -18.29
N GLN A 184 -36.41 -1.23 -17.30
CA GLN A 184 -36.93 -0.87 -15.97
C GLN A 184 -36.05 0.16 -15.26
N LEU A 185 -34.73 -0.02 -15.31
CA LEU A 185 -33.76 0.93 -14.75
C LEU A 185 -33.91 2.31 -15.37
N LEU A 186 -33.93 2.38 -16.72
CA LEU A 186 -34.06 3.65 -17.43
C LEU A 186 -35.39 4.34 -17.15
N LYS A 187 -36.49 3.57 -17.04
CA LYS A 187 -37.79 4.11 -16.64
C LYS A 187 -37.74 4.73 -15.25
N ALA A 188 -37.20 4.01 -14.26
CA ALA A 188 -37.06 4.51 -12.90
C ALA A 188 -36.14 5.74 -12.81
N CYS A 189 -35.08 5.80 -13.63
CA CYS A 189 -34.23 6.99 -13.72
C CYS A 189 -34.98 8.20 -14.28
N ASN A 190 -35.90 8.00 -15.22
CA ASN A 190 -36.70 9.07 -15.81
C ASN A 190 -37.80 9.59 -14.86
N GLU A 191 -38.31 8.72 -13.98
CA GLU A 191 -39.28 9.07 -12.94
C GLU A 191 -38.61 9.71 -11.70
N SER A 192 -37.28 9.73 -11.65
CA SER A 192 -36.53 10.33 -10.55
C SER A 192 -36.71 11.85 -10.50
N SER A 193 -36.75 12.40 -9.30
CA SER A 193 -36.72 13.86 -9.09
C SER A 193 -35.41 14.51 -9.50
N ASN A 194 -34.34 13.73 -9.73
CA ASN A 194 -33.07 14.25 -10.23
C ASN A 194 -33.05 14.26 -11.77
N PRO A 195 -33.11 15.44 -12.42
CA PRO A 195 -33.23 15.54 -13.88
C PRO A 195 -32.00 15.04 -14.65
N ILE A 196 -30.85 14.89 -14.00
CA ILE A 196 -29.59 14.49 -14.65
C ILE A 196 -29.36 12.98 -14.53
N LEU A 197 -30.09 12.29 -13.64
CA LEU A 197 -29.85 10.87 -13.35
C LEU A 197 -30.00 9.99 -14.59
N TYR A 198 -31.04 10.23 -15.39
CA TYR A 198 -31.26 9.51 -16.65
C TYR A 198 -30.07 9.64 -17.60
N THR A 199 -29.59 10.87 -17.82
CA THR A 199 -28.44 11.15 -18.69
C THR A 199 -27.18 10.44 -18.23
N VAL A 200 -26.88 10.48 -16.92
CA VAL A 200 -25.70 9.81 -16.34
C VAL A 200 -25.76 8.30 -16.52
N VAL A 201 -26.92 7.67 -16.26
CA VAL A 201 -27.08 6.23 -16.43
C VAL A 201 -27.03 5.83 -17.91
N MET A 202 -27.63 6.63 -18.79
CA MET A 202 -27.56 6.41 -20.24
C MET A 202 -26.12 6.47 -20.75
N LEU A 203 -25.31 7.42 -20.28
CA LEU A 203 -23.88 7.50 -20.60
C LEU A 203 -23.12 6.27 -20.10
N ALA A 204 -23.36 5.83 -18.87
CA ALA A 204 -22.71 4.65 -18.30
C ALA A 204 -23.02 3.38 -19.11
N LEU A 205 -24.28 3.17 -19.48
CA LEU A 205 -24.72 2.03 -20.29
C LEU A 205 -24.15 2.10 -21.72
N SER A 206 -24.06 3.29 -22.30
CA SER A 206 -23.64 3.45 -23.70
C SER A 206 -22.13 3.41 -23.91
N THR A 207 -21.34 3.87 -22.92
CA THR A 207 -19.90 4.08 -23.07
C THR A 207 -19.05 3.13 -22.23
N GLY A 208 -19.63 2.47 -21.22
CA GLY A 208 -18.88 1.69 -20.24
C GLY A 208 -17.92 2.52 -19.39
N ALA A 209 -18.07 3.86 -19.38
CA ALA A 209 -17.22 4.75 -18.60
C ALA A 209 -17.38 4.55 -17.10
N ARG A 210 -16.31 4.79 -16.34
CA ARG A 210 -16.39 4.69 -14.87
C ARG A 210 -17.23 5.83 -14.33
N ARG A 211 -17.93 5.58 -13.21
CA ARG A 211 -18.78 6.60 -12.56
C ARG A 211 -18.07 7.95 -12.40
N MET A 212 -16.85 7.97 -11.85
CA MET A 212 -16.12 9.23 -11.66
C MET A 212 -15.70 9.89 -12.97
N GLU A 213 -15.44 9.11 -14.03
CA GLU A 213 -15.15 9.68 -15.36
C GLU A 213 -16.37 10.43 -15.89
N ILE A 214 -17.58 9.86 -15.72
CA ILE A 214 -18.83 10.52 -16.13
C ILE A 214 -19.15 11.74 -15.26
N MET A 215 -19.00 11.61 -13.94
CA MET A 215 -19.35 12.69 -13.00
C MET A 215 -18.42 13.89 -13.08
N ASN A 216 -17.20 13.72 -13.58
CA ASN A 216 -16.21 14.78 -13.72
C ASN A 216 -16.17 15.38 -15.14
N LEU A 217 -17.01 14.92 -16.08
CA LEU A 217 -17.07 15.50 -17.42
C LEU A 217 -17.52 16.96 -17.35
N ALA A 218 -16.72 17.84 -17.95
CA ALA A 218 -17.06 19.23 -18.20
C ALA A 218 -17.55 19.42 -19.64
N TRP A 219 -18.28 20.51 -19.89
CA TRP A 219 -18.74 20.85 -21.25
C TRP A 219 -17.59 21.04 -22.24
N GLY A 220 -16.42 21.49 -21.76
CA GLY A 220 -15.21 21.61 -22.59
C GLY A 220 -14.67 20.26 -23.07
N ASP A 221 -15.04 19.17 -22.41
CA ASP A 221 -14.60 17.82 -22.75
C ASP A 221 -15.49 17.17 -23.82
N ILE A 222 -16.61 17.80 -24.18
CA ILE A 222 -17.61 17.23 -25.09
C ILE A 222 -17.49 17.89 -26.46
N ASP A 223 -17.06 17.11 -27.45
CA ASP A 223 -17.13 17.52 -28.85
C ASP A 223 -18.44 17.04 -29.46
N LEU A 224 -19.43 17.93 -29.53
CA LEU A 224 -20.74 17.64 -30.11
C LEU A 224 -20.68 17.39 -31.63
N LYS A 225 -19.67 17.93 -32.33
CA LYS A 225 -19.51 17.72 -33.79
C LYS A 225 -19.02 16.31 -34.06
N ARG A 226 -18.01 15.87 -33.31
CA ARG A 226 -17.43 14.52 -33.41
C ARG A 226 -18.19 13.48 -32.61
N ARG A 227 -19.15 13.90 -31.77
CA ARG A 227 -19.93 13.04 -30.85
C ARG A 227 -19.03 12.22 -29.93
N VAL A 228 -18.06 12.87 -29.31
CA VAL A 228 -17.13 12.23 -28.38
C VAL A 228 -17.04 13.02 -27.08
N ALA A 229 -16.87 12.31 -25.98
CA ALA A 229 -16.46 12.89 -24.69
C ALA A 229 -15.00 12.52 -24.41
N ILE A 230 -14.18 13.49 -24.04
CA ILE A 230 -12.75 13.33 -23.81
C ILE A 230 -12.52 13.15 -22.31
N ILE A 231 -11.94 12.02 -21.91
CA ILE A 231 -11.53 11.81 -20.53
C ILE A 231 -10.07 12.16 -20.40
N HIS A 232 -9.80 13.24 -19.66
CA HIS A 232 -8.45 13.76 -19.44
C HIS A 232 -7.71 13.01 -18.34
N GLU A 233 -8.39 12.75 -17.22
CA GLU A 233 -7.80 12.07 -16.07
C GLU A 233 -8.29 10.63 -15.99
N THR A 234 -7.39 9.67 -16.18
CA THR A 234 -7.63 8.28 -15.85
C THR A 234 -6.64 7.83 -14.78
N LYS A 235 -6.98 6.76 -14.04
CA LYS A 235 -6.06 6.16 -13.05
C LYS A 235 -4.70 5.73 -13.65
N ASN A 236 -4.57 5.69 -14.98
CA ASN A 236 -3.38 5.28 -15.71
C ASN A 236 -2.78 6.42 -16.55
N ASP A 237 -3.22 7.67 -16.37
CA ASP A 237 -2.72 8.86 -17.08
C ASP A 237 -2.88 8.84 -18.61
N GLU A 238 -3.70 7.93 -19.14
CA GLU A 238 -4.01 7.87 -20.56
C GLU A 238 -5.31 8.63 -20.86
N ARG A 239 -5.21 9.63 -21.74
CA ARG A 239 -6.37 10.30 -22.32
C ARG A 239 -7.11 9.33 -23.23
N ARG A 240 -8.43 9.29 -23.12
CA ARG A 240 -9.25 8.46 -24.01
C ARG A 240 -10.51 9.18 -24.46
N ALA A 241 -10.90 8.94 -25.70
CA ALA A 241 -12.17 9.40 -26.25
C ALA A 241 -13.26 8.34 -26.03
N LEU A 242 -14.43 8.78 -25.58
CA LEU A 242 -15.63 7.96 -25.42
C LEU A 242 -16.61 8.33 -26.54
N PRO A 243 -16.86 7.45 -27.52
CA PRO A 243 -17.88 7.68 -28.52
C PRO A 243 -19.27 7.77 -27.89
N LEU A 244 -20.01 8.84 -28.19
CA LEU A 244 -21.38 9.03 -27.73
C LEU A 244 -22.33 8.38 -28.73
N GLY A 245 -22.85 7.20 -28.36
CA GLY A 245 -23.91 6.54 -29.12
C GLY A 245 -25.17 7.41 -29.24
N LYS A 246 -26.05 7.07 -30.18
CA LYS A 246 -27.25 7.87 -30.54
C LYS A 246 -28.07 8.33 -29.32
N HIS A 247 -28.32 7.44 -28.37
CA HIS A 247 -29.11 7.74 -27.17
C HIS A 247 -28.35 8.67 -26.20
N ALA A 248 -27.10 8.34 -25.87
CA ALA A 248 -26.26 9.17 -25.02
C ALA A 248 -26.06 10.59 -25.59
N PHE A 249 -25.82 10.69 -26.91
CA PHE A 249 -25.66 11.98 -27.59
C PHE A 249 -26.93 12.84 -27.49
N LYS A 250 -28.11 12.24 -27.68
CA LYS A 250 -29.39 12.95 -27.56
C LYS A 250 -29.59 13.52 -26.15
N GLU A 251 -29.28 12.75 -25.11
CA GLU A 251 -29.43 13.21 -23.72
C GLU A 251 -28.41 14.30 -23.34
N ILE A 252 -27.17 14.20 -23.84
CA ILE A 252 -26.17 15.26 -23.70
C ILE A 252 -26.63 16.55 -24.40
N GLN A 253 -27.21 16.44 -25.60
CA GLN A 253 -27.72 17.59 -26.33
C GLN A 253 -28.85 18.29 -25.56
N LYS A 254 -29.85 17.54 -25.07
CA LYS A 254 -30.91 18.10 -24.21
C LYS A 254 -30.33 18.80 -22.97
N LEU A 255 -29.35 18.18 -22.32
CA LEU A 255 -28.71 18.76 -21.14
C LEU A 255 -27.96 20.06 -21.48
N SER A 256 -27.43 20.18 -22.71
CA SER A 256 -26.75 21.39 -23.17
C SER A 256 -27.70 22.56 -23.42
N GLU A 257 -28.95 22.27 -23.80
CA GLU A 257 -30.00 23.26 -24.04
C GLU A 257 -30.58 23.81 -22.73
N LEU A 258 -30.58 23.00 -21.66
CA LEU A 258 -31.06 23.38 -20.32
C LEU A 258 -30.07 24.26 -19.53
N ARG A 259 -29.03 24.79 -20.19
CA ARG A 259 -27.96 25.53 -19.52
C ARG A 259 -28.52 26.77 -18.82
N ARG A 260 -28.47 26.79 -17.49
CA ARG A 260 -28.58 28.04 -16.72
C ARG A 260 -27.38 28.92 -17.10
N ILE A 261 -27.68 30.09 -17.64
CA ILE A 261 -26.68 31.11 -18.03
C ILE A 261 -26.08 31.80 -16.79
N ASP A 262 -26.66 31.61 -15.60
CA ASP A 262 -26.20 32.20 -14.35
C ASP A 262 -25.35 31.22 -13.53
N THR A 263 -24.09 31.06 -13.90
CA THR A 263 -22.92 30.69 -13.06
C THR A 263 -21.66 30.64 -13.92
#